data_AF-A0A4Q6C6X3-F1
#
_entry.id   AF-A0A4Q6C6X3-F1
#
_cell.length_a   1.000
_cell.length_b   1.000
_cell.length_c   1.000
_cell.angle_alpha   90.00
_cell.angle_beta   90.00
_cell.angle_gamma   90.00
#
_symmetry.space_group_name_H-M   'P 1'
#
loop_
_entity.id
_entity.type
_entity.pdbx_description
1 polymer ?
#
loop_
_entity_poly.entity_id
_entity_poly.type
_entity_poly.pdbx_seq_one_letter_code
_entity_poly.pdbx_strand_id
1 'polypeptide(L)'
;MSLENERSNFAAARVKKAATLAVGTEVVDGQITDRNSAWISDKAVALGLQVIEHRAVADDREAISKALTELAAQVDVLFVTGGLGPTSDDFTRELISSVFKAPLEYDSGSWAHIVKRFESMGRVAKPIQKQQCYFPKTALVLENPAGTANAFWLTTADPSAAERFVDVIALPGPPAEIAVVWEKHIAAKLESFTPLEFREDLHIWRTLGVGESDVAERVEEAIKGSGFRVGYRAHLPYIEVKLWVPRSRAIESENVLPKIDDALAQWLVSKGKGELTDSLLLASHMGQDIRIRDEATGGLLQARLFERAKALKLEPSQAKGSLLIESELFKPAIHDAPLGTSVTAIGIEADEA
;
A
#
# COMPACT_ATOMS: atom_id res chain seq x y z
N MET A 1 2.76 47.79 -5.41
CA MET A 1 3.27 46.43 -5.63
C MET A 1 2.09 45.60 -6.07
N SER A 2 1.98 45.38 -7.38
CA SER A 2 0.78 44.88 -8.06
C SER A 2 0.55 43.38 -7.83
N LEU A 3 -0.73 42.97 -7.88
CA LEU A 3 -1.24 41.59 -7.92
C LEU A 3 -0.55 40.69 -8.98
N GLU A 4 0.23 41.27 -9.89
CA GLU A 4 1.08 40.54 -10.85
C GLU A 4 2.28 39.85 -10.18
N ASN A 5 2.81 40.37 -9.07
CA ASN A 5 3.90 39.71 -8.34
C ASN A 5 3.43 38.46 -7.57
N GLU A 6 2.17 38.42 -7.13
CA GLU A 6 1.59 37.19 -6.56
C GLU A 6 1.28 36.16 -7.66
N ARG A 7 0.84 36.60 -8.84
CA ARG A 7 0.67 35.73 -10.02
C ARG A 7 2.01 35.20 -10.57
N SER A 8 3.10 35.94 -10.38
CA SER A 8 4.45 35.52 -10.79
C SER A 8 5.08 34.48 -9.85
N ASN A 9 4.63 34.35 -8.59
CA ASN A 9 5.10 33.30 -7.68
C ASN A 9 4.37 31.95 -7.89
N PHE A 10 3.29 31.95 -8.66
CA PHE A 10 2.68 30.76 -9.27
C PHE A 10 3.41 30.34 -10.57
N ALA A 11 4.63 30.82 -10.82
CA ALA A 11 5.49 30.33 -11.89
C ALA A 11 5.73 28.82 -11.70
N ALA A 12 4.86 28.04 -12.34
CA ALA A 12 4.85 26.59 -12.54
C ALA A 12 5.22 25.78 -11.30
N ALA A 13 4.27 25.59 -10.38
CA ALA A 13 4.34 24.42 -9.52
C ALA A 13 4.47 23.19 -10.43
N ARG A 14 5.64 22.57 -10.44
CA ARG A 14 5.88 21.38 -11.26
C ARG A 14 5.51 20.15 -10.45
N VAL A 15 4.98 19.13 -11.13
CA VAL A 15 4.75 17.82 -10.52
C VAL A 15 6.08 17.32 -9.96
N LYS A 16 6.08 16.96 -8.67
CA LYS A 16 7.26 16.41 -8.01
C LYS A 16 7.48 14.98 -8.47
N LYS A 17 8.71 14.65 -8.85
CA LYS A 17 9.10 13.31 -9.27
C LYS A 17 9.49 12.47 -8.07
N ALA A 18 9.12 11.19 -8.09
CA ALA A 18 9.50 10.23 -7.08
C ALA A 18 10.09 8.95 -7.68
N ALA A 19 10.90 8.25 -6.89
CA ALA A 19 11.34 6.88 -7.19
C ALA A 19 11.35 6.04 -5.92
N THR A 20 11.31 4.72 -6.11
CA THR A 20 11.49 3.75 -5.03
C THR A 20 12.76 2.94 -5.26
N LEU A 21 13.51 2.71 -4.19
CA LEU A 21 14.68 1.84 -4.14
C LEU A 21 14.42 0.73 -3.12
N ALA A 22 14.15 -0.47 -3.60
CA ALA A 22 14.08 -1.67 -2.77
C ALA A 22 15.50 -2.25 -2.59
N VAL A 23 15.93 -2.38 -1.34
CA VAL A 23 17.17 -3.02 -0.94
C VAL A 23 16.82 -4.39 -0.36
N GLY A 24 17.35 -5.43 -0.97
CA GLY A 24 17.20 -6.81 -0.48
C GLY A 24 17.57 -7.81 -1.57
N THR A 25 18.52 -8.69 -1.26
CA THR A 25 18.97 -9.75 -2.16
C THR A 25 17.83 -10.69 -2.53
N GLU A 26 16.95 -10.98 -1.58
CA GLU A 26 15.75 -11.79 -1.77
C GLU A 26 14.73 -11.19 -2.75
N VAL A 27 14.75 -9.86 -2.93
CA VAL A 27 13.92 -9.15 -3.91
C VAL A 27 14.49 -9.36 -5.31
N VAL A 28 15.81 -9.17 -5.47
CA VAL A 28 16.48 -9.29 -6.79
C VAL A 28 16.57 -10.75 -7.25
N ASP A 29 16.74 -11.69 -6.32
CA ASP A 29 16.71 -13.14 -6.58
C ASP A 29 15.28 -13.65 -6.89
N GLY A 30 14.26 -12.82 -6.70
CA GLY A 30 12.86 -13.18 -6.95
C GLY A 30 12.26 -14.15 -5.92
N GLN A 31 12.90 -14.31 -4.76
CA GLN A 31 12.35 -15.11 -3.65
C GLN A 31 11.11 -14.44 -3.06
N ILE A 32 11.08 -13.10 -3.07
CA ILE A 32 9.90 -12.31 -2.73
C ILE A 32 9.59 -11.31 -3.85
N THR A 33 8.30 -11.05 -4.07
CA THR A 33 7.85 -9.97 -4.95
C THR A 33 7.98 -8.62 -4.25
N ASP A 34 8.54 -7.61 -4.92
CA ASP A 34 8.55 -6.23 -4.42
C ASP A 34 7.15 -5.61 -4.43
N ARG A 35 6.39 -5.89 -3.36
CA ARG A 35 5.08 -5.29 -3.12
C ARG A 35 5.20 -3.91 -2.47
N ASN A 36 6.36 -3.59 -1.89
CA ASN A 36 6.59 -2.35 -1.16
C ASN A 36 6.69 -1.17 -2.13
N SER A 37 7.50 -1.28 -3.19
CA SER A 37 7.60 -0.24 -4.22
C SER A 37 6.25 0.04 -4.87
N ALA A 38 5.49 -1.02 -5.20
CA ALA A 38 4.16 -0.90 -5.76
C ALA A 38 3.19 -0.17 -4.80
N TRP A 39 3.19 -0.54 -3.51
CA TRP A 39 2.33 0.07 -2.51
C TRP A 39 2.68 1.54 -2.23
N ILE A 40 3.98 1.85 -2.07
CA ILE A 40 4.47 3.21 -1.87
C ILE A 40 4.09 4.09 -3.07
N SER A 41 4.18 3.54 -4.28
CA SER A 41 3.89 4.29 -5.49
C SER A 41 2.41 4.57 -5.66
N ASP A 42 1.54 3.59 -5.38
CA ASP A 42 0.09 3.79 -5.32
C ASP A 42 -0.25 4.96 -4.39
N LYS A 43 0.36 4.98 -3.20
CA LYS A 43 0.16 6.04 -2.21
C LYS A 43 0.76 7.38 -2.64
N ALA A 44 1.97 7.42 -3.19
CA ALA A 44 2.63 8.64 -3.64
C ALA A 44 1.90 9.29 -4.82
N VAL A 45 1.41 8.49 -5.77
CA VAL A 45 0.61 8.96 -6.91
C VAL A 45 -0.70 9.58 -6.43
N ALA A 46 -1.40 8.96 -5.48
CA ALA A 46 -2.61 9.55 -4.88
C ALA A 46 -2.33 10.91 -4.22
N LEU A 47 -1.11 11.12 -3.70
CA LEU A 47 -0.68 12.39 -3.14
C LEU A 47 -0.13 13.38 -4.17
N GLY A 48 -0.16 13.05 -5.46
CA GLY A 48 0.22 13.92 -6.57
C GLY A 48 1.69 13.94 -6.94
N LEU A 49 2.44 12.91 -6.54
CA LEU A 49 3.80 12.68 -7.01
C LEU A 49 3.78 11.85 -8.30
N GLN A 50 4.65 12.20 -9.24
CA GLN A 50 4.91 11.37 -10.41
C GLN A 50 6.01 10.36 -10.09
N VAL A 51 5.64 9.11 -9.86
CA VAL A 51 6.64 8.04 -9.71
C VAL A 51 7.20 7.68 -11.09
N ILE A 52 8.50 7.85 -11.28
CA ILE A 52 9.17 7.64 -12.57
C ILE A 52 9.98 6.35 -12.65
N GLU A 53 10.35 5.76 -11.51
CA GLU A 53 11.19 4.56 -11.48
C GLU A 53 10.98 3.74 -10.20
N HIS A 54 10.94 2.40 -10.36
CA HIS A 54 11.17 1.43 -9.28
C HIS A 54 12.50 0.74 -9.57
N ARG A 55 13.38 0.68 -8.58
CA ARG A 55 14.65 -0.03 -8.68
C ARG A 55 14.81 -0.98 -7.51
N ALA A 56 15.21 -2.21 -7.79
CA ALA A 56 15.62 -3.17 -6.78
C ALA A 56 17.13 -3.44 -6.90
N VAL A 57 17.81 -3.53 -5.77
CA VAL A 57 19.24 -3.87 -5.69
C VAL A 57 19.46 -4.88 -4.57
N ALA A 58 20.47 -5.75 -4.75
CA ALA A 58 20.88 -6.68 -3.70
C ALA A 58 21.52 -5.93 -2.53
N ASP A 59 21.75 -6.65 -1.42
CA ASP A 59 22.51 -6.15 -0.26
C ASP A 59 24.00 -6.09 -0.61
N ASP A 60 24.34 -5.20 -1.54
CA ASP A 60 25.68 -4.89 -1.97
C ASP A 60 25.95 -3.39 -1.84
N ARG A 61 27.08 -3.04 -1.22
CA ARG A 61 27.38 -1.64 -0.87
C ARG A 61 27.53 -0.75 -2.10
N GLU A 62 28.18 -1.25 -3.15
CA GLU A 62 28.39 -0.49 -4.38
C GLU A 62 27.06 -0.30 -5.13
N ALA A 63 26.27 -1.36 -5.26
CA ALA A 63 24.97 -1.33 -5.91
C ALA A 63 24.01 -0.33 -5.25
N ILE A 64 23.90 -0.36 -3.91
CA ILE A 64 23.05 0.59 -3.17
C ILE A 64 23.56 2.02 -3.32
N SER A 65 24.86 2.28 -3.11
CA SER A 65 25.41 3.64 -3.22
C SER A 65 25.25 4.23 -4.62
N LYS A 66 25.45 3.42 -5.66
CA LYS A 66 25.22 3.81 -7.05
C LYS A 66 23.75 4.14 -7.29
N ALA A 67 22.84 3.27 -6.87
CA ALA A 67 21.40 3.50 -7.02
C ALA A 67 20.91 4.75 -6.26
N LEU A 68 21.36 4.97 -5.03
CA LEU A 68 21.04 6.17 -4.26
C LEU A 68 21.46 7.44 -5.02
N THR A 69 22.68 7.46 -5.56
CA THR A 69 23.24 8.60 -6.29
C THR A 69 22.46 8.87 -7.58
N GLU A 70 22.24 7.83 -8.40
CA GLU A 70 21.58 7.95 -9.70
C GLU A 70 20.10 8.32 -9.58
N LEU A 71 19.39 7.76 -8.60
CA LEU A 71 17.97 8.07 -8.40
C LEU A 71 17.80 9.48 -7.82
N ALA A 72 18.59 9.85 -6.81
CA ALA A 72 18.54 11.17 -6.20
C ALA A 72 18.77 12.31 -7.20
N ALA A 73 19.61 12.07 -8.23
CA ALA A 73 19.85 13.02 -9.31
C ALA A 73 18.62 13.29 -10.18
N GLN A 74 17.60 12.44 -10.13
CA GLN A 74 16.45 12.47 -11.05
C GLN A 74 15.14 12.83 -10.36
N VAL A 75 15.04 12.63 -9.04
CA VAL A 75 13.78 12.75 -8.29
C VAL A 75 13.82 13.79 -7.19
N ASP A 76 12.64 14.28 -6.83
CA ASP A 76 12.47 15.20 -5.71
C ASP A 76 12.23 14.44 -4.39
N VAL A 77 11.69 13.22 -4.49
CA VAL A 77 11.45 12.32 -3.35
C VAL A 77 11.97 10.92 -3.68
N LEU A 78 12.88 10.39 -2.88
CA LEU A 78 13.41 9.03 -3.00
C LEU A 78 12.97 8.21 -1.79
N PHE A 79 12.14 7.19 -2.03
CA PHE A 79 11.78 6.21 -1.02
C PHE A 79 12.77 5.06 -1.06
N VAL A 80 13.36 4.68 0.06
CA VAL A 80 14.28 3.55 0.18
C VAL A 80 13.69 2.55 1.16
N THR A 81 13.54 1.29 0.80
CA THR A 81 12.98 0.26 1.68
C THR A 81 13.98 -0.86 1.90
N GLY A 82 14.12 -1.33 3.15
CA GLY A 82 15.02 -2.43 3.49
C GLY A 82 16.39 -2.00 3.99
N GLY A 83 17.12 -2.94 4.61
CA GLY A 83 18.46 -2.70 5.17
C GLY A 83 18.51 -1.74 6.38
N LEU A 84 17.42 -1.61 7.14
CA LEU A 84 17.33 -0.74 8.33
C LEU A 84 17.43 -1.48 9.66
N GLY A 85 17.43 -2.80 9.65
CA GLY A 85 17.44 -3.61 10.86
C GLY A 85 18.79 -3.60 11.61
N PRO A 86 18.99 -4.58 12.50
CA PRO A 86 20.19 -4.70 13.32
C PRO A 86 21.26 -5.63 12.75
N THR A 87 21.06 -6.31 11.61
CA THR A 87 21.99 -7.33 11.13
C THR A 87 23.16 -6.72 10.35
N SER A 88 24.19 -7.53 10.07
CA SER A 88 25.44 -7.07 9.45
C SER A 88 25.29 -6.63 7.99
N ASP A 89 24.22 -7.09 7.34
CA ASP A 89 23.75 -6.73 6.01
C ASP A 89 22.83 -5.49 6.01
N ASP A 90 22.39 -4.99 7.18
CA ASP A 90 21.59 -3.76 7.29
C ASP A 90 22.45 -2.48 7.25
N PHE A 91 22.99 -2.15 6.09
CA PHE A 91 23.85 -0.97 5.90
C PHE A 91 23.22 0.21 5.15
N THR A 92 21.91 0.19 4.86
CA THR A 92 21.21 1.28 4.14
C THR A 92 21.43 2.65 4.80
N ARG A 93 21.40 2.72 6.14
CA ARG A 93 21.63 3.95 6.91
C ARG A 93 23.04 4.52 6.75
N GLU A 94 24.04 3.64 6.80
CA GLU A 94 25.44 4.00 6.60
C GLU A 94 25.67 4.54 5.18
N LEU A 95 25.06 3.90 4.18
CA LEU A 95 25.24 4.30 2.79
C LEU A 95 24.51 5.60 2.46
N ILE A 96 23.31 5.82 3.00
CA ILE A 96 22.64 7.14 2.90
C ILE A 96 23.51 8.21 3.57
N SER A 97 24.04 7.94 4.76
CA SER A 97 24.97 8.87 5.42
C SER A 97 26.20 9.20 4.56
N SER A 98 26.80 8.19 3.93
CA SER A 98 27.99 8.34 3.09
C SER A 98 27.71 9.10 1.79
N VAL A 99 26.68 8.70 1.03
CA VAL A 99 26.33 9.30 -0.26
C VAL A 99 25.93 10.77 -0.10
N PHE A 100 25.13 11.09 0.90
CA PHE A 100 24.63 12.44 1.13
C PHE A 100 25.49 13.25 2.10
N LYS A 101 26.66 12.72 2.50
CA LYS A 101 27.63 13.37 3.40
C LYS A 101 27.01 13.89 4.71
N ALA A 102 26.04 13.15 5.23
CA ALA A 102 25.28 13.48 6.43
C ALA A 102 25.70 12.52 7.56
N PRO A 103 26.62 12.89 8.47
CA PRO A 103 27.19 11.97 9.45
C PRO A 103 26.12 11.39 10.37
N LEU A 104 26.30 10.14 10.82
CA LEU A 104 25.33 9.51 11.71
C LEU A 104 25.42 10.07 13.14
N GLU A 105 24.27 10.34 13.76
CA GLU A 105 24.13 10.71 15.17
C GLU A 105 23.27 9.66 15.90
N TYR A 106 23.65 9.37 17.15
CA TYR A 106 22.92 8.43 17.99
C TYR A 106 21.68 9.09 18.59
N ASP A 107 20.51 8.50 18.34
CA ASP A 107 19.24 8.90 18.92
C ASP A 107 18.89 8.01 20.13
N SER A 108 18.98 8.59 21.32
CA SER A 108 18.61 7.90 22.56
C SER A 108 17.12 7.57 22.64
N GLY A 109 16.26 8.32 21.94
CA GLY A 109 14.82 8.06 21.89
C GLY A 109 14.51 6.71 21.23
N SER A 110 15.15 6.44 20.10
CA SER A 110 15.05 5.17 19.38
C SER A 110 15.58 3.99 20.22
N TRP A 111 16.61 4.20 21.04
CA TRP A 111 17.05 3.16 21.97
C TRP A 111 15.99 2.85 23.03
N ALA A 112 15.39 3.89 23.63
CA ALA A 112 14.30 3.71 24.59
C ALA A 112 13.09 2.99 23.98
N HIS A 113 12.73 3.32 22.73
CA HIS A 113 11.69 2.62 21.95
C HIS A 113 11.99 1.12 21.80
N ILE A 114 13.21 0.79 21.37
CA ILE A 114 13.65 -0.60 21.21
C ILE A 114 13.60 -1.35 22.54
N VAL A 115 14.15 -0.78 23.61
CA VAL A 115 14.14 -1.38 24.95
C VAL A 115 12.72 -1.69 25.39
N LYS A 116 11.81 -0.70 25.33
CA LYS A 116 10.40 -0.86 25.71
C LYS A 116 9.70 -1.95 24.91
N ARG A 117 9.98 -2.04 23.60
CA ARG A 117 9.41 -3.08 22.75
C ARG A 117 9.90 -4.47 23.12
N PHE A 118 11.20 -4.64 23.36
CA PHE A 118 11.75 -5.92 23.83
C PHE A 118 11.16 -6.33 25.18
N GLU A 119 11.04 -5.38 26.12
CA GLU A 119 10.43 -5.61 27.43
C GLU A 119 8.98 -6.08 27.32
N SER A 120 8.18 -5.47 26.43
CA SER A 120 6.79 -5.91 26.19
C SER A 120 6.68 -7.35 25.64
N MET A 121 7.76 -7.88 25.06
CA MET A 121 7.85 -9.27 24.59
C MET A 121 8.50 -10.20 25.63
N GLY A 122 8.79 -9.71 26.85
CA GLY A 122 9.50 -10.48 27.88
C GLY A 122 10.97 -10.76 27.52
N ARG A 123 11.59 -9.91 26.70
CA ARG A 123 12.96 -10.08 26.20
C ARG A 123 13.82 -8.87 26.58
N VAL A 124 15.14 -9.07 26.59
CA VAL A 124 16.12 -8.00 26.82
C VAL A 124 16.69 -7.54 25.47
N ALA A 125 16.74 -6.23 25.24
CA ALA A 125 17.36 -5.65 24.06
C ALA A 125 18.87 -5.91 24.06
N LYS A 126 19.37 -6.52 22.97
CA LYS A 126 20.80 -6.86 22.81
C LYS A 126 21.59 -5.66 22.25
N PRO A 127 22.91 -5.56 22.50
CA PRO A 127 23.74 -4.47 21.95
C PRO A 127 23.68 -4.31 20.43
N ILE A 128 23.50 -5.41 19.69
CA ILE A 128 23.34 -5.39 18.22
C ILE A 128 22.19 -4.48 17.76
N GLN A 129 21.17 -4.30 18.61
CA GLN A 129 20.03 -3.45 18.30
C GLN A 129 20.39 -1.96 18.28
N LYS A 130 21.50 -1.55 18.93
CA LYS A 130 21.95 -0.14 18.97
C LYS A 130 22.29 0.41 17.59
N GLN A 131 22.66 -0.45 16.64
CA GLN A 131 22.88 -0.04 15.26
C GLN A 131 21.67 0.70 14.74
N GLN A 132 20.44 0.27 15.06
CA GLN A 132 19.15 0.90 14.67
C GLN A 132 18.92 2.31 15.22
N CYS A 133 19.73 2.77 16.17
CA CYS A 133 19.57 4.08 16.80
C CYS A 133 20.42 5.18 16.14
N TYR A 134 21.15 4.86 15.07
CA TYR A 134 21.95 5.83 14.34
C TYR A 134 21.22 6.33 13.09
N PHE A 135 21.14 7.65 12.94
CA PHE A 135 20.46 8.32 11.84
C PHE A 135 21.33 9.44 11.26
N PRO A 136 21.22 9.74 9.96
CA PRO A 136 21.93 10.88 9.39
C PRO A 136 21.60 12.17 10.13
N LYS A 137 22.59 13.01 10.38
CA LYS A 137 22.42 14.31 11.03
C LYS A 137 21.36 15.12 10.29
N THR A 138 20.50 15.80 11.04
CA THR A 138 19.31 16.55 10.57
C THR A 138 18.16 15.71 10.03
N ALA A 139 18.29 14.38 9.97
CA ALA A 139 17.15 13.53 9.62
C ALA A 139 16.06 13.62 10.69
N LEU A 140 14.81 13.70 10.24
CA LEU A 140 13.65 13.51 11.09
C LEU A 140 13.44 12.02 11.29
N VAL A 141 13.65 11.55 12.52
CA VAL A 141 13.35 10.16 12.92
C VAL A 141 11.83 9.96 12.92
N LEU A 142 11.36 8.91 12.25
CA LEU A 142 9.95 8.55 12.12
C LEU A 142 9.70 7.29 12.93
N GLU A 143 8.96 7.41 14.02
CA GLU A 143 8.69 6.30 14.93
C GLU A 143 7.93 5.17 14.24
N ASN A 144 8.41 3.95 14.43
CA ASN A 144 7.79 2.74 13.95
C ASN A 144 7.21 1.93 15.12
N PRO A 145 5.93 2.14 15.51
CA PRO A 145 5.33 1.38 16.59
C PRO A 145 5.05 -0.08 16.21
N ALA A 146 5.05 -0.43 14.92
CA ALA A 146 4.85 -1.79 14.43
C ALA A 146 6.13 -2.64 14.46
N GLY A 147 7.31 -2.02 14.57
CA GLY A 147 8.63 -2.66 14.52
C GLY A 147 9.65 -2.09 15.51
N THR A 148 10.91 -2.47 15.33
CA THR A 148 12.05 -1.96 16.13
C THR A 148 12.85 -0.89 15.40
N ALA A 149 13.03 -1.04 14.09
CA ALA A 149 13.72 -0.09 13.24
C ALA A 149 12.81 1.11 12.94
N ASN A 150 13.13 2.26 13.52
CA ASN A 150 12.49 3.53 13.12
C ASN A 150 12.92 3.89 11.68
N ALA A 151 11.99 4.48 10.95
CA ALA A 151 12.27 5.09 9.65
C ALA A 151 12.89 6.48 9.85
N PHE A 152 13.35 7.11 8.77
CA PHE A 152 13.77 8.50 8.83
C PHE A 152 13.54 9.24 7.51
N TRP A 153 13.39 10.55 7.61
CA TRP A 153 13.28 11.48 6.49
C TRP A 153 14.48 12.44 6.52
N LEU A 154 15.27 12.44 5.46
CA LEU A 154 16.41 13.33 5.27
C LEU A 154 16.16 14.25 4.07
N THR A 155 16.08 15.56 4.31
CA THR A 155 16.13 16.55 3.23
C THR A 155 17.59 16.95 3.02
N THR A 156 18.14 16.72 1.84
CA THR A 156 19.58 16.89 1.58
C THR A 156 19.83 17.38 0.15
N ALA A 157 21.02 17.93 -0.09
CA ALA A 157 21.42 18.33 -1.44
C ALA A 157 21.62 17.09 -2.32
N ASP A 158 21.25 17.22 -3.60
CA ASP A 158 21.53 16.22 -4.63
C ASP A 158 23.05 16.01 -4.72
N PRO A 159 23.55 14.77 -4.56
CA PRO A 159 24.97 14.45 -4.64
C PRO A 159 25.62 14.86 -5.97
N SER A 160 24.82 14.94 -7.05
CA SER A 160 25.26 15.28 -8.40
C SER A 160 25.05 16.76 -8.75
N ALA A 161 24.26 17.51 -7.98
CA ALA A 161 23.94 18.91 -8.23
C ALA A 161 23.60 19.66 -6.92
N ALA A 162 24.60 20.30 -6.30
CA ALA A 162 24.48 20.88 -4.95
C ALA A 162 23.37 21.93 -4.75
N GLU A 163 22.85 22.53 -5.82
CA GLU A 163 21.79 23.55 -5.76
C GLU A 163 20.37 22.95 -5.76
N ARG A 164 20.24 21.63 -5.92
CA ARG A 164 18.97 20.91 -5.84
C ARG A 164 18.89 20.15 -4.52
N PHE A 165 17.70 20.12 -3.92
CA PHE A 165 17.41 19.28 -2.76
C PHE A 165 16.56 18.07 -3.15
N VAL A 166 16.77 16.98 -2.44
CA VAL A 166 16.01 15.73 -2.51
C VAL A 166 15.56 15.31 -1.11
N ASP A 167 14.32 14.84 -0.99
CA ASP A 167 13.81 14.20 0.21
C ASP A 167 14.06 12.69 0.14
N VAL A 168 14.95 12.16 0.97
CA VAL A 168 15.24 10.73 1.09
C VAL A 168 14.50 10.16 2.29
N ILE A 169 13.58 9.23 2.04
CA ILE A 169 12.72 8.62 3.06
C ILE A 169 13.09 7.14 3.15
N ALA A 170 13.82 6.77 4.21
CA ALA A 170 14.20 5.37 4.42
C ALA A 170 13.19 4.68 5.33
N LEU A 171 12.72 3.51 4.89
CA LEU A 171 11.62 2.75 5.43
C LEU A 171 12.06 1.31 5.78
N PRO A 172 11.42 0.68 6.78
CA PRO A 172 11.69 -0.71 7.12
C PRO A 172 11.27 -1.66 5.97
N GLY A 173 11.73 -2.91 6.00
CA GLY A 173 11.37 -3.93 5.00
C GLY A 173 9.94 -4.48 5.13
N PRO A 174 9.45 -4.82 6.35
CA PRO A 174 8.12 -5.42 6.51
C PRO A 174 6.97 -4.50 6.04
N PRO A 175 6.05 -4.96 5.17
CA PRO A 175 4.97 -4.13 4.62
C PRO A 175 4.06 -3.50 5.67
N ALA A 176 3.76 -4.22 6.75
CA ALA A 176 2.90 -3.72 7.83
C ALA A 176 3.55 -2.55 8.59
N GLU A 177 4.88 -2.56 8.72
CA GLU A 177 5.63 -1.48 9.35
C GLU A 177 5.66 -0.23 8.46
N ILE A 178 5.89 -0.40 7.15
CA ILE A 178 5.82 0.69 6.18
C ILE A 178 4.46 1.38 6.22
N ALA A 179 3.37 0.62 6.22
CA ALA A 179 2.02 1.17 6.25
C ALA A 179 1.78 2.05 7.49
N VAL A 180 2.24 1.60 8.66
CA VAL A 180 2.08 2.35 9.91
C VAL A 180 2.91 3.63 9.92
N VAL A 181 4.17 3.57 9.48
CA VAL A 181 5.03 4.76 9.36
C VAL A 181 4.45 5.75 8.36
N TRP A 182 3.94 5.26 7.23
CA TRP A 182 3.36 6.08 6.18
C TRP A 182 2.20 6.93 6.69
N GLU A 183 1.20 6.27 7.27
CA GLU A 183 -0.02 6.92 7.73
C GLU A 183 0.26 7.89 8.90
N LYS A 184 1.20 7.53 9.80
CA LYS A 184 1.53 8.38 10.97
C LYS A 184 2.38 9.60 10.62
N HIS A 185 3.28 9.48 9.64
CA HIS A 185 4.36 10.47 9.48
C HIS A 185 4.54 11.02 8.07
N ILE A 186 4.28 10.23 7.03
CA ILE A 186 4.69 10.57 5.66
C ILE A 186 3.58 11.26 4.89
N ALA A 187 2.37 10.71 4.94
CA ALA A 187 1.24 11.17 4.10
C ALA A 187 0.96 12.67 4.27
N ALA A 188 0.71 13.12 5.50
CA ALA A 188 0.39 14.51 5.80
C ALA A 188 1.53 15.48 5.42
N LYS A 189 2.79 15.03 5.57
CA LYS A 189 3.96 15.85 5.21
C LYS A 189 4.08 15.99 3.69
N LEU A 190 3.95 14.90 2.92
CA LEU A 190 3.92 14.95 1.46
C LEU A 190 2.76 15.82 0.95
N GLU A 191 1.59 15.72 1.57
CA GLU A 191 0.45 16.57 1.27
C GLU A 191 0.77 18.05 1.48
N SER A 192 1.45 18.42 2.57
CA SER A 192 1.74 19.83 2.88
C SER A 192 2.50 20.60 1.79
N PHE A 193 3.25 19.90 0.93
CA PHE A 193 4.05 20.51 -0.13
C PHE A 193 3.67 20.06 -1.55
N THR A 194 2.57 19.32 -1.70
CA THR A 194 2.07 18.91 -3.01
C THR A 194 0.76 19.63 -3.32
N PRO A 195 0.69 20.48 -4.36
CA PRO A 195 -0.52 21.20 -4.75
C PRO A 195 -1.75 20.30 -4.91
N LEU A 196 -2.93 20.78 -4.52
CA LEU A 196 -4.19 20.03 -4.61
C LEU A 196 -4.54 19.62 -6.05
N GLU A 197 -4.12 20.41 -7.04
CA GLU A 197 -4.30 20.13 -8.47
C GLU A 197 -3.59 18.88 -8.97
N PHE A 198 -2.54 18.44 -8.27
CA PHE A 198 -1.82 17.21 -8.62
C PHE A 198 -2.32 15.99 -7.86
N ARG A 199 -3.08 16.17 -6.78
CA ARG A 199 -3.60 15.05 -5.99
C ARG A 199 -4.81 14.46 -6.69
N GLU A 200 -4.86 13.14 -6.80
CA GLU A 200 -5.93 12.43 -7.50
C GLU A 200 -6.64 11.49 -6.53
N ASP A 201 -7.97 11.50 -6.57
CA ASP A 201 -8.78 10.43 -6.00
C ASP A 201 -9.00 9.36 -7.08
N LEU A 202 -8.73 8.10 -6.71
CA LEU A 202 -8.86 6.95 -7.60
C LEU A 202 -10.21 6.26 -7.33
N HIS A 203 -11.10 6.32 -8.31
CA HIS A 203 -12.34 5.55 -8.31
C HIS A 203 -12.15 4.25 -9.09
N ILE A 204 -12.59 3.14 -8.51
CA ILE A 204 -12.45 1.80 -9.11
C ILE A 204 -13.82 1.16 -9.22
N TRP A 205 -14.11 0.56 -10.37
CA TRP A 205 -15.23 -0.35 -10.58
C TRP A 205 -14.70 -1.70 -11.02
N ARG A 206 -15.33 -2.77 -10.54
CA ARG A 206 -15.04 -4.13 -11.01
C ARG A 206 -16.28 -4.71 -11.64
N THR A 207 -16.13 -5.16 -12.88
CA THR A 207 -17.20 -5.82 -13.62
C THR A 207 -16.87 -7.28 -13.85
N LEU A 208 -17.90 -8.10 -14.02
CA LEU A 208 -17.81 -9.52 -14.29
C LEU A 208 -18.73 -9.90 -15.46
N GLY A 209 -18.27 -10.81 -16.32
CA GLY A 209 -19.08 -11.33 -17.43
C GLY A 209 -19.20 -10.38 -18.64
N VAL A 210 -18.28 -9.42 -18.76
CA VAL A 210 -18.20 -8.47 -19.88
C VAL A 210 -16.76 -8.30 -20.32
N GLY A 211 -16.54 -8.14 -21.63
CA GLY A 211 -15.22 -7.93 -22.21
C GLY A 211 -14.68 -6.53 -21.93
N GLU A 212 -13.35 -6.39 -21.95
CA GLU A 212 -12.70 -5.09 -21.73
C GLU A 212 -13.15 -4.04 -22.75
N SER A 213 -13.30 -4.41 -24.02
CA SER A 213 -13.76 -3.51 -25.09
C SER A 213 -15.16 -2.96 -24.85
N ASP A 214 -16.09 -3.81 -24.42
CA ASP A 214 -17.49 -3.43 -24.20
C ASP A 214 -17.62 -2.51 -22.97
N VAL A 215 -16.81 -2.77 -21.94
CA VAL A 215 -16.67 -1.89 -20.76
C VAL A 215 -16.09 -0.55 -21.18
N ALA A 216 -15.01 -0.56 -21.98
CA ALA A 216 -14.34 0.65 -22.42
C ALA A 216 -15.29 1.56 -23.22
N GLU A 217 -15.98 1.02 -24.23
CA GLU A 217 -16.93 1.78 -25.05
C GLU A 217 -17.98 2.51 -24.21
N ARG A 218 -18.58 1.81 -23.24
CA ARG A 218 -19.62 2.37 -22.37
C ARG A 218 -19.10 3.44 -21.42
N VAL A 219 -17.93 3.21 -20.84
CA VAL A 219 -17.32 4.17 -19.91
C VAL A 219 -16.82 5.39 -20.67
N GLU A 220 -16.23 5.23 -21.85
CA GLU A 220 -15.77 6.34 -22.69
C GLU A 220 -16.91 7.27 -23.10
N GLU A 221 -18.06 6.71 -23.49
CA GLU A 221 -19.25 7.53 -23.77
C GLU A 221 -19.77 8.23 -22.51
N ALA A 222 -19.76 7.56 -21.35
CA ALA A 222 -20.19 8.14 -20.07
C ALA A 222 -19.31 9.33 -19.60
N ILE A 223 -18.00 9.28 -19.87
CA ILE A 223 -17.05 10.33 -19.46
C ILE A 223 -16.77 11.37 -20.55
N LYS A 224 -17.39 11.24 -21.72
CA LYS A 224 -17.14 12.09 -22.89
C LYS A 224 -17.24 13.57 -22.56
N GLY A 225 -16.21 14.33 -22.92
CA GLY A 225 -16.11 15.76 -22.64
C GLY A 225 -15.67 16.13 -21.21
N SER A 226 -15.48 15.16 -20.31
CA SER A 226 -14.99 15.45 -18.94
C SER A 226 -13.48 15.74 -18.90
N GLY A 227 -12.70 15.13 -19.80
CA GLY A 227 -11.24 15.16 -19.76
C GLY A 227 -10.62 14.41 -18.57
N PHE A 228 -11.39 13.59 -17.85
CA PHE A 228 -10.83 12.70 -16.83
C PHE A 228 -10.07 11.54 -17.47
N ARG A 229 -9.00 11.11 -16.79
CA ARG A 229 -8.21 9.97 -17.21
C ARG A 229 -8.89 8.68 -16.77
N VAL A 230 -9.05 7.75 -17.71
CA VAL A 230 -9.60 6.42 -17.47
C VAL A 230 -8.58 5.35 -17.83
N GLY A 231 -8.68 4.19 -17.18
CA GLY A 231 -7.84 3.04 -17.46
C GLY A 231 -8.61 1.75 -17.24
N TYR A 232 -8.29 0.76 -18.05
CA TYR A 232 -8.92 -0.56 -18.03
C TYR A 232 -7.85 -1.62 -17.79
N ARG A 233 -8.20 -2.63 -17.00
CA ARG A 233 -7.31 -3.76 -16.76
C ARG A 233 -8.11 -5.04 -16.62
N ALA A 234 -7.86 -5.99 -17.51
CA ALA A 234 -8.22 -7.37 -17.29
C ALA A 234 -7.46 -7.95 -16.08
N HIS A 235 -8.20 -8.30 -15.04
CA HIS A 235 -7.71 -9.04 -13.87
C HIS A 235 -8.72 -10.16 -13.60
N LEU A 236 -8.56 -11.28 -14.32
CA LEU A 236 -9.55 -12.35 -14.33
C LEU A 236 -9.94 -12.79 -12.90
N PRO A 237 -11.26 -12.97 -12.64
CA PRO A 237 -12.35 -12.95 -13.62
C PRO A 237 -12.91 -11.54 -13.91
N TYR A 238 -12.34 -10.48 -13.34
CA TYR A 238 -12.87 -9.12 -13.42
C TYR A 238 -12.22 -8.28 -14.52
N ILE A 239 -12.99 -7.31 -15.02
CA ILE A 239 -12.42 -6.12 -15.65
C ILE A 239 -12.44 -5.00 -14.60
N GLU A 240 -11.28 -4.41 -14.34
CA GLU A 240 -11.13 -3.28 -13.44
C GLU A 240 -11.11 -1.98 -14.24
N VAL A 241 -12.05 -1.08 -13.95
CA VAL A 241 -12.13 0.28 -14.49
C VAL A 241 -11.60 1.24 -13.45
N LYS A 242 -10.71 2.13 -13.85
CA LYS A 242 -10.10 3.17 -13.00
C LYS A 242 -10.39 4.53 -13.57
N LEU A 243 -10.88 5.44 -12.74
CA LEU A 243 -11.00 6.86 -13.04
C LEU A 243 -10.13 7.63 -12.05
N TRP A 244 -9.20 8.43 -12.57
CA TRP A 244 -8.40 9.35 -11.77
C TRP A 244 -9.04 10.73 -11.83
N VAL A 245 -9.45 11.22 -10.66
CA VAL A 245 -10.12 12.52 -10.51
C VAL A 245 -9.18 13.46 -9.75
N PRO A 246 -8.65 14.53 -10.36
CA PRO A 246 -7.93 15.56 -9.63
C PRO A 246 -8.83 16.11 -8.50
N ARG A 247 -8.30 16.21 -7.28
CA ARG A 247 -9.06 16.72 -6.11
C ARG A 247 -9.56 18.14 -6.32
N SER A 248 -8.87 18.94 -7.14
CA SER A 248 -9.33 20.26 -7.59
C SER A 248 -10.62 20.23 -8.43
N ARG A 249 -10.96 19.08 -9.04
CA ARG A 249 -12.14 18.85 -9.89
C ARG A 249 -13.14 17.89 -9.24
N ALA A 250 -13.09 17.71 -7.92
CA ALA A 250 -13.98 16.81 -7.19
C ALA A 250 -15.47 17.10 -7.47
N ILE A 251 -15.88 18.37 -7.49
CA ILE A 251 -17.27 18.78 -7.79
C ILE A 251 -17.68 18.38 -9.21
N GLU A 252 -16.78 18.48 -10.20
CA GLU A 252 -17.09 18.08 -11.57
C GLU A 252 -17.33 16.56 -11.70
N SER A 253 -16.65 15.77 -10.85
CA SER A 253 -16.80 14.32 -10.84
C SER A 253 -18.17 13.85 -10.36
N GLU A 254 -18.89 14.65 -9.56
CA GLU A 254 -20.24 14.31 -9.06
C GLU A 254 -21.25 14.10 -10.21
N ASN A 255 -21.00 14.71 -11.38
CA ASN A 255 -21.83 14.52 -12.57
C ASN A 255 -21.37 13.36 -13.48
N VAL A 256 -20.19 12.81 -13.26
CA VAL A 256 -19.58 11.77 -14.11
C VAL A 256 -19.66 10.39 -13.45
N LEU A 257 -19.39 10.32 -12.14
CA LEU A 257 -19.40 9.06 -11.40
C LEU A 257 -20.75 8.31 -11.52
N PRO A 258 -21.94 8.95 -11.39
CA PRO A 258 -23.21 8.25 -11.57
C PRO A 258 -23.41 7.73 -13.00
N LYS A 259 -22.89 8.42 -14.02
CA LYS A 259 -23.00 7.96 -15.41
C LYS A 259 -22.20 6.68 -15.64
N ILE A 260 -21.02 6.57 -15.02
CA ILE A 260 -20.23 5.34 -15.05
C ILE A 260 -20.95 4.24 -14.28
N ASP A 261 -21.53 4.56 -13.11
CA ASP A 261 -22.32 3.61 -12.34
C ASP A 261 -23.46 3.02 -13.17
N ASP A 262 -24.24 3.86 -13.84
CA ASP A 262 -25.35 3.45 -14.69
C ASP A 262 -24.86 2.63 -15.91
N ALA A 263 -23.76 3.06 -16.54
CA ALA A 263 -23.19 2.38 -17.69
C ALA A 263 -22.70 0.95 -17.36
N LEU A 264 -22.22 0.75 -16.14
CA LEU A 264 -21.67 -0.52 -15.65
C LEU A 264 -22.66 -1.33 -14.81
N ALA A 265 -23.82 -0.80 -14.45
CA ALA A 265 -24.75 -1.36 -13.47
C ALA A 265 -25.07 -2.85 -13.69
N GLN A 266 -25.21 -3.28 -14.95
CA GLN A 266 -25.52 -4.67 -15.30
C GLN A 266 -24.40 -5.67 -14.91
N TRP A 267 -23.14 -5.23 -14.90
CA TRP A 267 -21.99 -6.10 -14.65
C TRP A 267 -21.24 -5.76 -13.38
N LEU A 268 -21.63 -4.67 -12.71
CA LEU A 268 -20.93 -4.14 -11.56
C LEU A 268 -20.99 -5.13 -10.39
N VAL A 269 -19.82 -5.60 -9.97
CA VAL A 269 -19.66 -6.44 -8.78
C VAL A 269 -19.38 -5.60 -7.56
N SER A 270 -18.47 -4.64 -7.69
CA SER A 270 -18.04 -3.79 -6.58
C SER A 270 -17.47 -2.46 -7.05
N LYS A 271 -17.49 -1.48 -6.15
CA LYS A 271 -16.66 -0.28 -6.24
C LYS A 271 -15.48 -0.41 -5.28
N GLY A 272 -14.31 0.08 -5.66
CA GLY A 272 -13.08 -0.05 -4.88
C GLY A 272 -12.45 -1.44 -5.00
N LYS A 273 -11.88 -1.93 -3.88
CA LYS A 273 -11.16 -3.22 -3.81
C LYS A 273 -12.06 -4.41 -3.46
N GLY A 274 -13.38 -4.25 -3.55
CA GLY A 274 -14.35 -5.30 -3.24
C GLY A 274 -14.31 -6.45 -4.23
N GLU A 275 -14.78 -7.62 -3.84
CA GLU A 275 -14.85 -8.84 -4.67
C GLU A 275 -16.25 -9.45 -4.62
N LEU A 276 -16.60 -10.32 -5.57
CA LEU A 276 -17.90 -11.01 -5.59
C LEU A 276 -18.19 -11.79 -4.31
N THR A 277 -17.15 -12.36 -3.71
CA THR A 277 -17.24 -13.05 -2.41
C THR A 277 -17.69 -12.12 -1.28
N ASP A 278 -17.39 -10.83 -1.37
CA ASP A 278 -17.87 -9.85 -0.39
C ASP A 278 -19.39 -9.72 -0.47
N SER A 279 -19.95 -9.70 -1.69
CA SER A 279 -21.40 -9.62 -1.88
C SER A 279 -22.13 -10.82 -1.28
N LEU A 280 -21.56 -12.03 -1.36
CA LEU A 280 -22.12 -13.22 -0.70
C LEU A 280 -22.10 -13.08 0.84
N LEU A 281 -20.98 -12.62 1.39
CA LEU A 281 -20.84 -12.38 2.83
C LEU A 281 -21.83 -11.32 3.31
N LEU A 282 -21.92 -10.19 2.61
CA LEU A 282 -22.80 -9.08 2.94
C LEU A 282 -24.27 -9.47 2.82
N ALA A 283 -24.65 -10.20 1.78
CA ALA A 283 -26.01 -10.73 1.61
C ALA A 283 -26.43 -11.61 2.81
N SER A 284 -25.54 -12.50 3.24
CA SER A 284 -25.77 -13.31 4.43
C SER A 284 -25.90 -12.46 5.71
N HIS A 285 -25.05 -11.45 5.88
CA HIS A 285 -25.17 -10.51 7.00
C HIS A 285 -26.46 -9.69 6.98
N MET A 286 -27.01 -9.43 5.79
CA MET A 286 -28.28 -8.74 5.60
C MET A 286 -29.51 -9.64 5.78
N GLY A 287 -29.33 -10.94 6.06
CA GLY A 287 -30.44 -11.85 6.36
C GLY A 287 -30.76 -12.87 5.28
N GLN A 288 -29.91 -13.02 4.26
CA GLN A 288 -30.12 -14.04 3.23
C GLN A 288 -29.50 -15.37 3.66
N ASP A 289 -30.24 -16.46 3.44
CA ASP A 289 -29.73 -17.82 3.59
C ASP A 289 -29.18 -18.33 2.25
N ILE A 290 -27.89 -18.60 2.23
CA ILE A 290 -27.15 -19.01 1.04
C ILE A 290 -26.52 -20.38 1.33
N ARG A 291 -26.81 -21.37 0.49
CA ARG A 291 -26.17 -22.68 0.52
C ARG A 291 -25.45 -22.92 -0.79
N ILE A 292 -24.16 -23.23 -0.72
CA ILE A 292 -23.28 -23.51 -1.84
C ILE A 292 -22.78 -24.93 -1.71
N ARG A 293 -22.95 -25.74 -2.75
CA ARG A 293 -22.24 -27.01 -2.90
C ARG A 293 -21.04 -26.81 -3.81
N ASP A 294 -19.85 -26.94 -3.24
CA ASP A 294 -18.55 -26.73 -3.90
C ASP A 294 -17.87 -28.07 -4.22
N GLU A 295 -18.12 -28.54 -5.44
CA GLU A 295 -17.53 -29.75 -6.01
C GLU A 295 -16.30 -29.44 -6.91
N ALA A 296 -15.97 -28.16 -7.11
CA ALA A 296 -15.04 -27.73 -8.15
C ALA A 296 -13.77 -27.08 -7.61
N THR A 297 -13.86 -26.35 -6.48
CA THR A 297 -12.73 -25.55 -6.00
C THR A 297 -11.89 -26.24 -4.94
N GLY A 298 -12.33 -27.41 -4.43
CA GLY A 298 -11.60 -28.17 -3.41
C GLY A 298 -11.35 -27.38 -2.12
N GLY A 299 -12.30 -26.52 -1.74
CA GLY A 299 -12.20 -25.68 -0.53
C GLY A 299 -11.56 -24.30 -0.76
N LEU A 300 -11.07 -23.98 -1.96
CA LEU A 300 -10.50 -22.64 -2.25
C LEU A 300 -11.54 -21.52 -2.09
N LEU A 301 -12.80 -21.77 -2.42
CA LEU A 301 -13.89 -20.82 -2.20
C LEU A 301 -14.09 -20.51 -0.71
N GLN A 302 -14.10 -21.55 0.13
CA GLN A 302 -14.23 -21.41 1.57
C GLN A 302 -13.06 -20.62 2.16
N ALA A 303 -11.83 -20.95 1.78
CA ALA A 303 -10.64 -20.22 2.23
C ALA A 303 -10.69 -18.74 1.83
N ARG A 304 -11.11 -18.45 0.59
CA ARG A 304 -11.26 -17.06 0.11
C ARG A 304 -12.31 -16.30 0.91
N LEU A 305 -13.49 -16.87 1.14
CA LEU A 305 -14.56 -16.24 1.92
C LEU A 305 -14.11 -15.95 3.36
N PHE A 306 -13.35 -16.84 3.97
CA PHE A 306 -12.81 -16.62 5.32
C PHE A 306 -11.84 -15.43 5.38
N GLU A 307 -10.89 -15.35 4.44
CA GLU A 307 -9.95 -14.22 4.37
C GLU A 307 -10.67 -12.89 4.07
N ARG A 308 -11.69 -12.92 3.21
CA ARG A 308 -12.52 -11.74 2.94
C ARG A 308 -13.37 -11.30 4.13
N ALA A 309 -13.93 -12.23 4.89
CA ALA A 309 -14.69 -11.92 6.11
C ALA A 309 -13.81 -11.18 7.13
N LYS A 310 -12.56 -11.63 7.33
CA LYS A 310 -11.58 -10.92 8.17
C LYS A 310 -11.27 -9.52 7.64
N ALA A 311 -11.03 -9.40 6.33
CA ALA A 311 -10.72 -8.11 5.70
C ALA A 311 -11.87 -7.09 5.87
N LEU A 312 -13.12 -7.56 5.84
CA LEU A 312 -14.32 -6.76 6.06
C LEU A 312 -14.70 -6.59 7.53
N LYS A 313 -14.00 -7.27 8.45
CA LYS A 313 -14.31 -7.30 9.90
C LYS A 313 -15.74 -7.75 10.18
N LEU A 314 -16.19 -8.76 9.45
CA LEU A 314 -17.51 -9.36 9.60
C LEU A 314 -17.47 -10.49 10.62
N GLU A 315 -18.21 -10.33 11.71
CA GLU A 315 -18.32 -11.36 12.76
C GLU A 315 -19.50 -12.29 12.47
N PRO A 316 -19.30 -13.63 12.45
CA PRO A 316 -20.39 -14.58 12.18
C PRO A 316 -21.59 -14.45 13.12
N SER A 317 -21.37 -14.02 14.37
CA SER A 317 -22.42 -13.79 15.36
C SER A 317 -23.34 -12.60 15.03
N GLN A 318 -22.91 -11.71 14.14
CA GLN A 318 -23.67 -10.54 13.69
C GLN A 318 -24.47 -10.81 12.41
N ALA A 319 -24.26 -11.97 11.77
CA ALA A 319 -25.00 -12.33 10.58
C ALA A 319 -26.47 -12.61 10.90
N LYS A 320 -27.38 -12.03 10.10
CA LYS A 320 -28.83 -12.23 10.23
C LYS A 320 -29.35 -13.41 9.42
N GLY A 321 -28.52 -13.98 8.54
CA GLY A 321 -28.80 -15.15 7.71
C GLY A 321 -27.58 -16.06 7.67
N SER A 322 -27.67 -17.16 6.92
CA SER A 322 -26.66 -18.21 6.88
C SER A 322 -25.88 -18.24 5.57
N LEU A 323 -24.60 -18.61 5.62
CA LEU A 323 -23.78 -18.95 4.46
C LEU A 323 -23.15 -20.30 4.71
N LEU A 324 -23.71 -21.34 4.09
CA LEU A 324 -23.27 -22.72 4.21
C LEU A 324 -22.52 -23.13 2.94
N ILE A 325 -21.32 -23.69 3.10
CA ILE A 325 -20.52 -24.24 2.01
C ILE A 325 -20.30 -25.72 2.28
N GLU A 326 -20.92 -26.55 1.45
CA GLU A 326 -20.71 -28.00 1.42
C GLU A 326 -19.63 -28.30 0.39
N SER A 327 -18.44 -28.75 0.82
CA SER A 327 -17.40 -29.21 -0.10
C SER A 327 -17.15 -30.70 0.10
N GLU A 328 -17.13 -31.47 -0.99
CA GLU A 328 -16.61 -32.84 -0.96
C GLU A 328 -15.08 -32.76 -0.87
N LEU A 329 -14.56 -32.76 0.35
CA LEU A 329 -13.12 -32.72 0.60
C LEU A 329 -12.42 -33.98 0.08
N PHE A 330 -11.41 -33.78 -0.78
CA PHE A 330 -10.17 -34.54 -0.66
C PHE A 330 -9.46 -34.06 0.63
N LYS A 331 -9.03 -34.98 1.51
CA LYS A 331 -8.18 -34.67 2.69
C LYS A 331 -6.77 -34.29 2.23
N PRO A 332 -6.19 -33.17 2.68
CA PRO A 332 -4.75 -33.08 2.85
C PRO A 332 -4.39 -32.71 4.29
N ALA A 333 -3.31 -33.32 4.78
CA ALA A 333 -2.70 -32.99 6.05
C ALA A 333 -2.29 -31.51 6.07
N ILE A 334 -3.13 -30.66 6.66
CA ILE A 334 -2.72 -29.37 7.20
C ILE A 334 -2.85 -29.53 8.71
N HIS A 335 -1.68 -29.53 9.36
CA HIS A 335 -1.56 -29.56 10.81
C HIS A 335 -2.39 -28.42 11.45
N ASP A 336 -3.12 -28.78 12.51
CA ASP A 336 -3.83 -27.93 13.48
C ASP A 336 -5.14 -27.24 13.09
N ALA A 337 -5.99 -27.89 12.28
CA ALA A 337 -7.44 -27.67 12.35
C ALA A 337 -8.12 -28.93 12.94
N PRO A 338 -8.90 -28.83 14.04
CA PRO A 338 -9.70 -29.97 14.49
C PRO A 338 -10.70 -30.36 13.40
N LEU A 339 -10.60 -31.62 12.98
CA LEU A 339 -11.45 -32.24 11.97
C LEU A 339 -12.93 -32.18 12.36
N GLY A 340 -13.76 -31.63 11.45
CA GLY A 340 -15.21 -31.59 11.56
C GLY A 340 -15.77 -30.18 11.66
N THR A 341 -15.56 -29.33 10.67
CA THR A 341 -16.11 -27.96 10.66
C THR A 341 -17.18 -27.83 9.59
N SER A 342 -18.45 -27.95 10.00
CA SER A 342 -19.54 -27.24 9.35
C SER A 342 -19.28 -25.75 9.60
N VAL A 343 -19.04 -24.96 8.55
CA VAL A 343 -19.18 -23.49 8.70
C VAL A 343 -20.67 -23.21 8.60
N THR A 344 -21.36 -23.50 9.71
CA THR A 344 -22.68 -22.98 9.98
C THR A 344 -22.48 -21.59 10.55
N ALA A 345 -22.56 -20.55 9.70
CA ALA A 345 -23.02 -19.29 10.25
C ALA A 345 -24.49 -19.52 10.63
N ILE A 346 -24.79 -19.48 11.93
CA ILE A 346 -26.08 -19.69 12.62
C ILE A 346 -26.38 -21.14 13.03
N GLY A 347 -26.09 -21.45 14.30
CA GLY A 347 -26.65 -22.62 14.99
C GLY A 347 -25.75 -23.14 16.11
N ILE A 348 -25.68 -22.42 17.23
CA ILE A 348 -25.33 -23.04 18.51
C ILE A 348 -26.60 -23.80 18.93
N GLU A 349 -26.62 -25.12 18.74
CA GLU A 349 -27.48 -25.97 19.56
C GLU A 349 -26.61 -26.62 20.62
N ALA A 350 -26.96 -26.30 21.87
CA ALA A 350 -26.56 -27.04 23.03
C ALA A 350 -27.04 -28.48 22.89
N ASP A 351 -26.24 -29.45 23.32
CA ASP A 351 -26.86 -30.59 23.96
C ASP A 351 -25.99 -31.18 25.06
N GLU A 352 -26.72 -31.52 26.12
CA GLU A 352 -26.33 -32.15 27.36
C GLU A 352 -25.78 -33.56 27.12
N ALA A 353 -24.66 -33.89 27.77
CA ALA A 353 -24.41 -35.15 28.50
C ALA A 353 -23.03 -35.12 29.17
#